data_AF-A0A937C3B2-F1
#
_entry.id   AF-A0A937C3B2-F1
#
_cell.length_a   1.000
_cell.length_b   1.000
_cell.length_c   1.000
_cell.angle_alpha   90.00
_cell.angle_beta   90.00
_cell.angle_gamma   90.00
#
_symmetry.space_group_name_H-M   'P 1'
#
loop_
_entity.id
_entity.type
_entity.pdbx_description
1 polymer ?
#
loop_
_entity_poly.entity_id
_entity_poly.type
_entity_poly.pdbx_seq_one_letter_code
_entity_poly.pdbx_strand_id
1 'polypeptide(L)'
;MPFTFAHPALIIPLKKIRGGLSLTALAVGSMVPDFENFFNMQETEVTSHQLSGFFLFDLPVGLFACFLFHNLLKHGFVEILPRFYQRRFSHLVSVNWNSYAAKNPVAVIFSLVVGILSHLAWDAFTHHDGLVVSFIPFLSAEINLFGQSLPIFFILQLVSSVAAGLFTK
;
A
#
# COMPACT_ATOMS: atom_id res chain seq x y z
N MET A 1 -2.77 13.51 0.49
CA MET A 1 -2.61 12.04 0.39
C MET A 1 -3.92 11.31 0.71
N PRO A 2 -4.38 10.36 -0.11
CA PRO A 2 -5.50 9.47 0.20
C PRO A 2 -5.11 8.49 1.32
N PHE A 3 -6.06 7.70 1.80
CA PHE A 3 -5.84 6.79 2.91
C PHE A 3 -4.83 5.68 2.53
N THR A 4 -3.59 5.76 3.01
CA THR A 4 -2.49 4.80 2.74
C THR A 4 -2.90 3.32 2.90
N PHE A 5 -3.78 3.03 3.87
CA PHE A 5 -4.30 1.67 4.11
C PHE A 5 -5.31 1.19 3.07
N ALA A 6 -5.71 2.02 2.11
CA ALA A 6 -6.52 1.61 0.96
C ALA A 6 -5.70 0.87 -0.11
N HIS A 7 -4.41 1.17 -0.24
CA HIS A 7 -3.56 0.60 -1.28
C HIS A 7 -3.37 -0.93 -1.20
N PRO A 8 -3.33 -1.56 0.00
CA PRO A 8 -3.41 -3.02 0.09
C PRO A 8 -4.68 -3.64 -0.50
N ALA A 9 -5.73 -2.87 -0.84
CA ALA A 9 -6.86 -3.42 -1.58
C ALA A 9 -6.52 -3.74 -3.05
N LEU A 10 -5.54 -3.04 -3.65
CA LEU A 10 -5.07 -3.28 -5.01
C LEU A 10 -4.37 -4.64 -5.15
N ILE A 11 -3.88 -5.21 -4.05
CA ILE A 11 -3.24 -6.54 -4.05
C ILE A 11 -4.22 -7.70 -3.87
N ILE A 12 -5.52 -7.44 -3.66
CA ILE A 12 -6.57 -8.47 -3.51
C ILE A 12 -6.66 -9.40 -4.74
N PRO A 13 -6.58 -8.93 -6.00
CA PRO A 13 -6.54 -9.80 -7.17
C PRO A 13 -5.29 -10.69 -7.19
N LEU A 14 -4.13 -10.15 -6.78
CA LEU A 14 -2.85 -10.84 -6.71
C LEU A 14 -2.84 -11.95 -5.65
N LYS A 15 -3.68 -11.86 -4.61
CA LYS A 15 -3.89 -12.93 -3.62
C LYS A 15 -4.36 -14.26 -4.24
N LYS A 16 -5.04 -14.21 -5.40
CA LYS A 16 -5.50 -15.42 -6.12
C LYS A 16 -4.38 -16.10 -6.92
N ILE A 17 -3.31 -15.38 -7.24
CA ILE A 17 -2.12 -15.94 -7.91
C ILE A 17 -1.27 -16.61 -6.82
N ARG A 18 -1.61 -17.86 -6.51
CA ARG A 18 -0.89 -18.66 -5.50
C ARG A 18 0.36 -19.30 -6.10
N GLY A 19 1.47 -19.17 -5.38
CA GLY A 19 2.66 -20.02 -5.57
C GLY A 19 3.99 -19.39 -5.20
N GLY A 20 4.11 -18.71 -4.05
CA GLY A 20 5.41 -18.26 -3.53
C GLY A 20 5.56 -16.77 -3.22
N LEU A 21 4.51 -15.94 -3.37
CA LEU A 21 4.58 -14.52 -3.01
C LEU A 21 4.32 -14.28 -1.52
N SER A 22 5.04 -13.30 -0.95
CA SER A 22 4.85 -12.84 0.42
C SER A 22 3.75 -11.79 0.47
N LEU A 23 2.57 -12.17 0.98
CA LEU A 23 1.45 -11.23 1.13
C LEU A 23 1.79 -10.04 2.04
N THR A 24 2.61 -10.25 3.09
CA THR A 24 3.09 -9.16 3.93
C THR A 24 3.94 -8.18 3.12
N ALA A 25 4.87 -8.66 2.32
CA ALA A 25 5.73 -7.79 1.53
C ALA A 25 4.96 -7.06 0.44
N LEU A 26 3.99 -7.70 -0.21
CA LEU A 26 3.07 -7.03 -1.15
C LEU A 26 2.31 -5.89 -0.46
N ALA A 27 1.71 -6.17 0.70
CA ALA A 27 0.92 -5.19 1.43
C ALA A 27 1.78 -4.03 1.93
N VAL A 28 2.91 -4.32 2.56
CA VAL A 28 3.85 -3.31 3.04
C VAL A 28 4.41 -2.50 1.86
N GLY A 29 4.79 -3.14 0.75
CA GLY A 29 5.28 -2.45 -0.44
C GLY A 29 4.26 -1.47 -0.99
N SER A 30 2.97 -1.83 -0.99
CA SER A 30 1.90 -0.92 -1.42
C SER A 30 1.65 0.29 -0.50
N MET A 31 2.31 0.35 0.66
CA MET A 31 2.14 1.41 1.66
C MET A 31 3.42 2.23 1.90
N VAL A 32 4.59 1.66 1.61
CA VAL A 32 5.88 2.27 1.98
C VAL A 32 6.19 3.59 1.26
N PRO A 33 5.82 3.83 -0.01
CA PRO A 33 6.10 5.13 -0.63
C PRO A 33 5.49 6.31 0.16
N ASP A 34 4.31 6.11 0.75
CA ASP A 34 3.67 7.09 1.64
C ASP A 34 4.38 7.29 3.00
N PHE A 35 5.28 6.38 3.40
CA PHE A 35 5.93 6.48 4.71
C PHE A 35 6.84 7.70 4.80
N GLU A 36 7.43 8.17 3.69
CA GLU A 36 8.21 9.41 3.67
C GLU A 36 7.36 10.60 4.17
N ASN A 37 6.13 10.73 3.64
CA ASN A 37 5.20 11.77 4.03
C ASN A 37 4.79 11.64 5.51
N PHE A 38 4.60 10.40 5.98
CA PHE A 38 4.28 10.14 7.38
C PHE A 38 5.43 10.51 8.33
N PHE A 39 6.68 10.16 7.99
CA PHE A 39 7.84 10.47 8.83
C PHE A 39 8.19 11.96 8.83
N ASN A 40 8.06 12.63 7.68
CA ASN A 40 8.35 14.05 7.57
C ASN A 40 7.19 14.94 8.08
N MET A 41 6.02 14.35 8.36
CA MET A 41 4.79 15.06 8.75
C MET A 41 4.43 16.20 7.78
N GLN A 42 4.85 16.05 6.52
CA GLN A 42 4.72 17.02 5.45
C GLN A 42 4.49 16.24 4.16
N GLU A 43 3.67 16.79 3.26
CA GLU A 43 3.55 16.28 1.89
C GLU A 43 4.81 16.71 1.12
N THR A 44 5.88 15.93 1.26
CA THR A 44 7.15 16.15 0.54
C THR A 44 7.39 14.96 -0.37
N GLU A 45 6.90 15.04 -1.61
CA GLU A 45 7.03 14.02 -2.65
C GLU A 45 8.41 14.02 -3.32
N VAL A 46 9.49 14.24 -2.55
CA VAL A 46 10.79 14.59 -3.15
C VAL A 46 11.66 13.36 -3.40
N THR A 47 11.64 12.35 -2.52
CA THR A 47 12.64 11.27 -2.55
C THR A 47 12.05 9.94 -3.00
N SER A 48 11.01 9.44 -2.32
CA SER A 48 10.36 8.13 -2.54
C SER A 48 9.82 7.94 -3.96
N HIS A 49 9.41 9.03 -4.61
CA HIS A 49 8.84 9.01 -5.97
C HIS A 49 9.90 9.03 -7.07
N GLN A 50 11.19 9.15 -6.70
CA GLN A 50 12.30 9.00 -7.63
C GLN A 50 12.78 7.54 -7.66
N LEU A 51 13.30 7.09 -8.81
CA LEU A 51 13.94 5.78 -8.95
C LEU A 51 15.02 5.52 -7.89
N SER A 52 15.71 6.56 -7.42
CA SER A 52 16.68 6.49 -6.33
C SER A 52 16.04 6.22 -4.97
N GLY A 53 14.93 6.89 -4.63
CA GLY A 53 14.19 6.67 -3.38
C GLY A 53 13.57 5.29 -3.30
N PHE A 54 13.11 4.74 -4.42
CA PHE A 54 12.68 3.35 -4.48
C PHE A 54 13.74 2.37 -3.94
N PHE A 55 14.99 2.49 -4.41
CA PHE A 55 16.07 1.58 -4.00
C PHE A 55 16.65 1.93 -2.62
N LEU A 56 16.80 3.22 -2.31
CA LEU A 56 17.51 3.68 -1.11
C LEU A 56 16.61 3.83 0.11
N PHE A 57 15.30 4.04 -0.09
CA PHE A 57 14.34 4.26 0.98
C PHE A 57 13.29 3.15 1.02
N ASP A 58 12.53 2.94 -0.07
CA ASP A 58 11.36 2.05 0.00
C ASP A 58 11.72 0.59 0.26
N LEU A 59 12.77 0.08 -0.40
CA LEU A 59 13.21 -1.30 -0.17
C LEU A 59 13.70 -1.54 1.27
N PRO A 60 14.65 -0.74 1.82
CA PRO A 60 15.09 -0.89 3.20
C PRO A 60 13.95 -0.71 4.21
N VAL A 61 13.15 0.35 4.07
CA VAL A 61 12.06 0.68 5.00
C VAL A 61 10.96 -0.38 4.92
N GLY A 62 10.62 -0.85 3.73
CA GLY A 62 9.62 -1.90 3.54
C GLY A 62 10.05 -3.25 4.10
N LEU A 63 11.31 -3.64 3.93
CA LEU A 63 11.85 -4.83 4.59
C LEU A 63 11.82 -4.67 6.11
N PHE A 64 12.29 -3.54 6.63
CA PHE A 64 12.25 -3.23 8.05
C PHE A 64 10.83 -3.31 8.62
N ALA A 65 9.85 -2.71 7.94
CA ALA A 65 8.44 -2.72 8.33
C ALA A 65 7.85 -4.14 8.32
N CYS A 66 8.24 -4.99 7.36
CA CYS A 66 7.84 -6.41 7.38
C CYS A 66 8.32 -7.13 8.64
N PHE A 67 9.60 -6.97 9.00
CA PHE A 67 10.16 -7.59 10.20
C PHE A 67 9.60 -6.98 11.48
N LEU A 68 9.44 -5.66 11.54
CA LEU A 68 8.80 -4.96 12.66
C LEU A 68 7.39 -5.48 12.90
N PHE A 69 6.62 -5.66 11.82
CA PHE A 69 5.28 -6.22 11.90
C PHE A 69 5.30 -7.64 12.50
N HIS A 70 6.06 -8.56 11.92
CA HIS A 70 6.04 -9.97 12.37
C HIS A 70 6.68 -10.20 13.74
N ASN A 71 7.66 -9.39 14.14
CA ASN A 71 8.41 -9.59 15.38
C ASN A 71 7.83 -8.83 16.57
N LEU A 72 7.19 -7.68 16.34
CA LEU A 72 6.74 -6.80 17.42
C LEU A 72 5.24 -6.53 17.38
N LEU A 73 4.69 -6.17 16.22
CA LEU A 73 3.33 -5.63 16.15
C LEU A 73 2.26 -6.71 16.03
N LYS A 74 2.54 -7.80 15.30
CA LYS A 74 1.56 -8.81 14.89
C LYS A 74 0.76 -9.40 16.04
N HIS A 75 1.42 -9.69 17.16
CA HIS A 75 0.75 -10.29 18.32
C HIS A 75 -0.23 -9.30 18.95
N GLY A 76 0.25 -8.13 19.36
CA GLY A 76 -0.58 -7.09 19.96
C GLY A 76 -1.68 -6.59 19.04
N PHE A 77 -1.41 -6.51 17.72
CA PHE A 77 -2.41 -6.12 16.74
C PHE A 77 -3.57 -7.11 16.69
N VAL A 78 -3.30 -8.42 16.70
CA VAL A 78 -4.36 -9.43 16.73
C VAL A 78 -5.12 -9.39 18.05
N GLU A 79 -4.45 -9.18 19.19
CA GLU A 79 -5.09 -9.15 20.52
C GLU A 79 -6.04 -7.96 20.72
N ILE A 80 -5.81 -6.82 20.07
CA ILE A 80 -6.66 -5.63 20.20
C ILE A 80 -7.88 -5.68 19.27
N LEU A 81 -7.90 -6.58 18.26
CA LEU A 81 -9.03 -6.68 17.33
C LEU A 81 -10.34 -7.09 18.02
N PRO A 82 -11.52 -6.72 17.50
CA PRO A 82 -12.79 -7.27 17.96
C PRO A 82 -12.82 -8.80 17.85
N ARG A 83 -13.52 -9.47 18.79
CA ARG A 83 -13.56 -10.96 18.92
C ARG A 83 -13.84 -11.70 17.60
N PHE A 84 -14.68 -11.13 16.74
CA PHE A 84 -14.99 -11.69 15.43
C PHE A 84 -13.72 -11.82 14.56
N TYR A 85 -12.91 -10.77 14.49
CA TYR A 85 -11.67 -10.75 13.72
C TYR A 85 -10.55 -11.54 14.42
N GLN A 86 -10.47 -11.51 15.75
CA GLN A 86 -9.52 -12.36 16.50
C GLN A 86 -9.66 -13.83 16.13
N ARG A 87 -10.89 -14.35 16.09
CA ARG A 87 -11.15 -15.75 15.70
C ARG A 87 -10.70 -16.05 14.27
N ARG A 88 -10.80 -15.08 13.37
CA ARG A 88 -10.38 -15.22 11.96
C ARG A 88 -8.86 -15.16 11.81
N PHE A 89 -8.17 -14.36 12.61
CA PHE A 89 -6.74 -14.05 12.42
C PHE A 89 -5.79 -14.66 13.45
N SER A 90 -6.29 -15.28 14.53
CA SER A 90 -5.46 -15.90 15.57
C SER A 90 -4.47 -16.93 15.02
N HIS A 91 -4.89 -17.72 14.01
CA HIS A 91 -4.00 -18.69 13.34
C HIS A 91 -2.79 -18.05 12.65
N LEU A 92 -2.86 -16.76 12.30
CA LEU A 92 -1.74 -16.07 11.69
C LEU A 92 -0.63 -15.81 12.70
N VAL A 93 -0.94 -15.65 13.99
CA VAL A 93 0.03 -15.37 15.06
C VAL A 93 1.12 -16.45 15.10
N SER A 94 0.74 -17.73 14.98
CA SER A 94 1.67 -18.86 14.98
C SER A 94 2.49 -19.01 13.69
N VAL A 95 2.20 -18.26 12.63
CA VAL A 95 2.96 -18.34 11.37
C VAL A 95 4.34 -17.72 11.55
N ASN A 96 5.39 -18.54 11.42
CA ASN A 96 6.78 -18.08 11.43
C ASN A 96 7.18 -17.50 10.07
N TRP A 97 6.84 -16.23 9.85
CA TRP A 97 7.18 -15.52 8.62
C TRP A 97 8.69 -15.32 8.45
N ASN A 98 9.46 -15.20 9.54
CA ASN A 98 10.92 -15.06 9.45
C ASN A 98 11.57 -16.29 8.80
N SER A 99 11.11 -17.49 9.16
CA SER A 99 11.58 -18.73 8.51
C SER A 99 11.23 -18.75 7.02
N TYR A 100 10.03 -18.30 6.67
CA TYR A 100 9.63 -18.15 5.27
C TYR A 100 10.51 -17.14 4.53
N ALA A 101 10.75 -15.96 5.11
CA ALA A 101 11.54 -14.90 4.50
C ALA A 101 13.00 -15.32 4.29
N ALA A 102 13.59 -16.03 5.26
CA ALA A 102 14.94 -16.59 5.14
C ALA A 102 15.05 -17.65 4.04
N LYS A 103 14.00 -18.46 3.84
CA LYS A 103 13.97 -19.49 2.79
C LYS A 103 13.63 -18.93 1.40
N ASN A 104 12.93 -17.79 1.34
CA ASN A 104 12.40 -17.22 0.09
C ASN A 104 12.74 -15.72 -0.05
N PRO A 105 14.02 -15.31 0.07
CA PRO A 105 14.38 -13.89 0.06
C PRO A 105 14.03 -13.21 -1.27
N VAL A 106 14.25 -13.90 -2.40
CA VAL A 106 13.88 -13.41 -3.74
C VAL A 106 12.39 -13.15 -3.83
N ALA A 107 11.57 -14.05 -3.29
CA ALA A 107 10.13 -13.91 -3.36
C ALA A 107 9.62 -12.78 -2.46
N VAL A 108 10.24 -12.56 -1.30
CA VAL A 108 9.96 -11.42 -0.43
C VAL A 108 10.30 -10.10 -1.12
N ILE A 109 11.50 -9.97 -1.68
CA ILE A 109 11.93 -8.76 -2.38
C ILE A 109 11.05 -8.52 -3.60
N PHE A 110 10.81 -9.53 -4.42
CA PHE A 110 9.93 -9.41 -5.59
C PHE A 110 8.52 -8.98 -5.19
N SER A 111 7.96 -9.57 -4.14
CA SER A 111 6.65 -9.18 -3.59
C SER A 111 6.64 -7.73 -3.12
N LEU A 112 7.71 -7.27 -2.46
CA LEU A 112 7.84 -5.90 -2.00
C LEU A 112 7.88 -4.92 -3.17
N VAL A 113 8.70 -5.21 -4.18
CA VAL A 113 8.81 -4.42 -5.42
C VAL A 113 7.47 -4.33 -6.13
N VAL A 114 6.76 -5.45 -6.29
CA VAL A 114 5.43 -5.46 -6.92
C VAL A 114 4.44 -4.60 -6.13
N GLY A 115 4.50 -4.65 -4.80
CA GLY A 115 3.71 -3.78 -3.93
C GLY A 115 3.99 -2.30 -4.18
N ILE A 116 5.26 -1.90 -4.18
CA ILE A 116 5.67 -0.51 -4.42
C ILE A 116 5.24 -0.04 -5.81
N LEU A 117 5.49 -0.84 -6.85
CA LEU A 117 5.08 -0.52 -8.21
C LEU A 117 3.56 -0.38 -8.34
N SER A 118 2.78 -1.17 -7.59
CA SER A 118 1.33 -1.03 -7.59
C SER A 118 0.84 0.28 -6.98
N HIS A 119 1.57 0.81 -5.98
CA HIS A 119 1.31 2.12 -5.38
C HIS A 119 1.62 3.24 -6.39
N LEU A 120 2.85 3.27 -6.91
CA LEU A 120 3.28 4.28 -7.89
C LEU A 120 2.41 4.27 -9.15
N ALA A 121 2.02 3.09 -9.62
CA ALA A 121 1.11 2.97 -10.75
C ALA A 121 -0.25 3.60 -10.43
N TRP A 122 -0.77 3.46 -9.22
CA TRP A 122 -2.02 4.07 -8.79
C TRP A 122 -1.91 5.59 -8.62
N ASP A 123 -0.80 6.07 -8.08
CA ASP A 123 -0.52 7.51 -7.94
C ASP A 123 -0.47 8.21 -9.30
N ALA A 124 0.10 7.56 -10.32
CA ALA A 124 0.15 8.11 -11.66
C ALA A 124 -1.24 8.42 -12.27
N PHE A 125 -2.32 7.80 -11.78
CA PHE A 125 -3.71 8.09 -12.18
C PHE A 125 -4.44 9.05 -11.24
N THR A 126 -3.94 9.27 -10.02
CA THR A 126 -4.69 9.91 -8.94
C THR A 126 -4.04 11.18 -8.39
N HIS A 127 -2.81 11.49 -8.81
CA HIS A 127 -2.13 12.73 -8.45
C HIS A 127 -2.13 13.74 -9.60
N HIS A 128 -2.15 15.02 -9.25
CA HIS A 128 -2.23 16.14 -10.20
C HIS A 128 -1.04 16.21 -11.18
N ASP A 129 0.12 15.75 -10.72
CA ASP A 129 1.39 15.62 -11.42
C ASP A 129 1.63 14.20 -11.96
N GLY A 130 0.66 13.30 -11.76
CA GLY A 130 0.71 11.94 -12.25
C GLY A 130 0.87 11.89 -13.76
N LEU A 131 1.83 11.09 -14.24
CA LEU A 131 2.11 10.95 -15.68
C LEU A 131 0.84 10.65 -16.48
N VAL A 132 -0.05 9.77 -15.99
CA VAL A 132 -1.26 9.41 -16.74
C VAL A 132 -2.29 10.54 -16.73
N VAL A 133 -2.41 11.29 -15.64
CA VAL A 133 -3.27 12.49 -15.57
C VAL A 133 -2.82 13.54 -16.58
N SER A 134 -1.51 13.72 -16.78
CA SER A 134 -0.99 14.64 -17.81
C SER A 134 -1.26 14.17 -19.26
N PHE A 135 -1.36 12.86 -19.51
CA PHE A 135 -1.66 12.31 -20.84
C PHE A 135 -3.17 12.17 -21.12
N ILE A 136 -4.02 12.12 -20.10
CA ILE A 136 -5.46 11.96 -20.22
C ILE A 136 -6.16 13.21 -19.67
N PRO A 137 -6.42 14.24 -20.51
CA PRO A 137 -7.01 15.51 -20.06
C PRO A 137 -8.35 15.37 -19.35
N PHE A 138 -9.09 14.28 -19.63
CA PHE A 138 -10.33 13.96 -18.94
C PHE A 138 -10.15 13.77 -17.43
N LEU A 139 -9.01 13.24 -16.96
CA LEU A 139 -8.75 13.07 -15.53
C LEU A 139 -8.58 14.41 -14.81
N SER A 140 -8.07 15.42 -15.52
CA SER A 140 -7.94 16.79 -15.03
C SER A 140 -9.20 17.64 -15.22
N ALA A 141 -10.22 17.11 -15.90
CA ALA A 141 -11.46 17.85 -16.10
C ALA A 141 -12.20 17.98 -14.77
N GLU A 142 -12.73 19.19 -14.53
CA GLU A 142 -13.45 19.50 -13.31
C GLU A 142 -14.93 19.17 -13.42
N ILE A 143 -15.48 18.58 -12.37
CA ILE A 143 -16.91 18.33 -12.21
C ILE A 143 -17.39 19.13 -11.00
N ASN A 144 -18.51 19.83 -11.16
CA ASN A 144 -19.18 20.49 -10.05
C ASN A 144 -19.93 19.46 -9.20
N LEU A 145 -19.46 19.26 -7.97
CA LEU A 145 -20.08 18.41 -6.96
C LEU A 145 -20.35 19.25 -5.71
N PHE A 146 -21.60 19.29 -5.27
CA PHE A 146 -22.02 20.06 -4.08
C PHE A 146 -21.60 21.54 -4.09
N GLY A 147 -21.52 22.15 -5.27
CA GLY A 147 -21.12 23.56 -5.44
C GLY A 147 -19.61 23.80 -5.41
N GLN A 148 -18.79 22.75 -5.38
CA GLN A 148 -17.34 22.83 -5.56
C GLN A 148 -16.90 22.16 -6.86
N SER A 149 -15.96 22.80 -7.56
CA SER A 149 -15.32 22.25 -8.75
C SER A 149 -14.20 21.32 -8.31
N LEU A 150 -14.35 20.02 -8.56
CA LEU A 150 -13.35 19.01 -8.19
C LEU A 150 -12.87 18.27 -9.45
N PRO A 151 -11.56 18.08 -9.62
CA PRO A 151 -11.03 17.32 -10.74
C PRO A 151 -11.36 15.83 -10.60
N ILE A 152 -11.55 15.14 -11.74
CA ILE A 152 -11.93 13.72 -11.77
C ILE A 152 -10.89 12.82 -11.07
N PHE A 153 -9.59 13.10 -11.18
CA PHE A 153 -8.55 12.32 -10.49
C PHE A 153 -8.76 12.32 -8.96
N PHE A 154 -9.20 13.43 -8.38
CA PHE A 154 -9.45 13.56 -6.94
C PHE A 154 -10.68 12.75 -6.51
N ILE A 155 -11.70 12.70 -7.37
CA ILE A 155 -12.88 11.87 -7.13
C ILE A 155 -12.51 10.39 -7.19
N LEU A 156 -11.69 9.98 -8.16
CA LEU A 156 -11.16 8.60 -8.25
C LEU A 156 -10.35 8.22 -7.01
N GLN A 157 -9.55 9.15 -6.51
CA GLN A 157 -8.76 9.01 -5.29
C GLN A 157 -9.65 8.81 -4.05
N LEU A 158 -10.76 9.55 -3.94
CA LEU A 158 -11.71 9.40 -2.84
C LEU A 158 -12.51 8.10 -2.93
N VAL A 159 -13.04 7.76 -4.12
CA VAL A 159 -13.84 6.56 -4.35
C VAL A 159 -13.01 5.30 -4.12
N SER A 160 -11.76 5.27 -4.59
CA SER A 160 -10.86 4.12 -4.38
C SER A 160 -10.54 3.91 -2.91
N SER A 161 -10.33 4.98 -2.14
CA SER A 161 -10.15 4.92 -0.69
C SER A 161 -11.36 4.31 0.02
N VAL A 162 -12.57 4.75 -0.34
CA VAL A 162 -13.82 4.22 0.24
C VAL A 162 -14.07 2.77 -0.19
N ALA A 163 -13.86 2.44 -1.46
CA ALA A 163 -14.04 1.10 -1.98
C ALA A 163 -13.09 0.11 -1.28
N ALA A 164 -11.82 0.47 -1.12
CA ALA A 164 -10.84 -0.33 -0.39
C ALA A 164 -11.30 -0.65 1.05
N GLY A 165 -11.89 0.32 1.75
CA GLY A 165 -12.47 0.10 3.08
C GLY A 165 -13.63 -0.91 3.08
N LEU A 166 -14.47 -0.90 2.04
CA LEU A 166 -15.66 -1.78 1.93
C LEU A 166 -15.34 -3.22 1.50
N PHE A 167 -14.25 -3.44 0.75
CA PHE A 167 -13.84 -4.77 0.26
C PHE A 167 -13.12 -5.64 1.31
N THR A 168 -13.07 -5.21 2.58
CA THR A 168 -12.48 -5.98 3.69
C THR A 168 -13.43 -6.97 4.39
N LYS A 169 -14.64 -7.21 3.86
CA LYS A 169 -15.61 -8.19 4.39
C LYS A 169 -15.19 -9.65 4.16
#